data_AF-A0A399PRP9-F1
#
_entry.id   AF-A0A399PRP9-F1
#
_cell.length_a   1.000
_cell.length_b   1.000
_cell.length_c   1.000
_cell.angle_alpha   90.00
_cell.angle_beta   90.00
_cell.angle_gamma   90.00
#
_symmetry.space_group_name_H-M   'P 1'
#
loop_
_entity.id
_entity.type
_entity.pdbx_description
1 polymer ?
#
loop_
_entity_poly.entity_id
_entity_poly.type
_entity_poly.pdbx_seq_one_letter_code
_entity_poly.pdbx_strand_id
1 'polypeptide(L)' 'AEVHTHGFVAPDLGMTAHRNSRILRAITGREDYAVEERIAFQEFGLPDDLPAAGSGVLA' A
#
# COMPACT_ATOMS: atom_id res chain seq x y z
N ALA A 1 16.86 5.90 -0.87
CA ALA A 1 15.54 6.51 -1.14
C ALA A 1 14.43 5.44 -1.15
N GLU A 2 14.37 4.59 -0.13
CA GLU A 2 13.38 3.50 0.00
C GLU A 2 12.33 3.86 1.08
N VAL A 3 12.80 4.32 2.24
CA VAL A 3 11.99 4.84 3.36
C VAL A 3 11.11 6.01 2.95
N HIS A 4 11.54 6.82 1.98
CA HIS A 4 10.83 8.03 1.56
C HIS A 4 9.65 7.75 0.62
N THR A 5 9.53 6.53 0.08
CA THR A 5 8.47 6.16 -0.88
C THR A 5 7.63 4.98 -0.40
N HIS A 6 8.25 3.99 0.25
CA HIS A 6 7.58 2.79 0.77
C HIS A 6 7.30 2.87 2.28
N GLY A 7 7.52 4.05 2.87
CA GLY A 7 7.26 4.33 4.27
C GLY A 7 8.20 3.58 5.22
N PHE A 8 7.77 3.47 6.48
CA PHE A 8 8.59 2.96 7.58
C PHE A 8 8.91 1.47 7.47
N VAL A 9 8.12 0.68 6.74
CA VAL A 9 8.33 -0.78 6.58
C VAL A 9 9.43 -1.14 5.57
N ALA A 10 10.01 -0.15 4.88
CA ALA A 10 11.01 -0.39 3.85
C ALA A 10 12.28 -1.18 4.30
N PRO A 11 12.82 -1.01 5.53
CA PRO A 11 13.92 -1.83 6.02
C PRO A 11 13.46 -3.09 6.80
N ASP A 12 12.17 -3.36 6.89
CA ASP A 12 11.65 -4.50 7.64
C ASP A 12 11.90 -5.82 6.90
N LEU A 13 12.58 -6.76 7.57
CA LEU A 13 12.82 -8.10 7.03
C LEU A 13 11.50 -8.88 6.92
N GLY A 14 10.52 -8.63 7.77
CA GLY A 14 9.18 -9.25 7.71
C GLY A 14 8.46 -8.97 6.39
N MET A 15 8.59 -7.75 5.86
CA MET A 15 7.97 -7.35 4.59
C MET A 15 8.78 -7.72 3.33
N THR A 16 9.95 -8.37 3.47
CA THR A 16 10.82 -8.70 2.32
C THR A 16 10.17 -9.72 1.39
N ALA A 17 9.53 -10.77 1.93
CA ALA A 17 8.85 -11.78 1.12
C ALA A 17 7.72 -11.16 0.28
N HIS A 18 6.88 -10.35 0.93
CA HIS A 18 5.78 -9.63 0.28
C HIS A 18 6.28 -8.68 -0.84
N ARG A 19 7.39 -7.97 -0.61
CA ARG A 19 8.03 -7.14 -1.64
C ARG A 19 8.54 -7.96 -2.82
N ASN A 20 9.25 -9.06 -2.56
CA ASN A 20 9.80 -9.93 -3.59
C ASN A 20 8.69 -10.57 -4.46
N SER A 21 7.58 -10.98 -3.86
CA SER A 21 6.42 -11.51 -4.59
C SER A 21 5.89 -10.50 -5.63
N ARG A 22 5.78 -9.21 -5.27
CA ARG A 22 5.37 -8.15 -6.22
C ARG A 22 6.40 -7.89 -7.31
N ILE A 23 7.69 -7.92 -6.99
CA ILE A 23 8.77 -7.75 -7.98
C ILE A 23 8.73 -8.91 -8.99
N LEU A 24 8.63 -10.15 -8.51
CA LEU A 24 8.54 -11.32 -9.37
C LEU A 24 7.32 -11.24 -10.27
N ARG A 25 6.15 -10.89 -9.73
CA ARG A 25 4.93 -10.69 -10.54
C ARG A 25 5.10 -9.65 -11.64
N ALA A 26 5.81 -8.55 -11.37
CA ALA A 26 6.10 -7.54 -12.38
C ALA A 26 7.08 -8.03 -13.46
N ILE A 27 8.03 -8.90 -13.11
CA ILE A 27 9.02 -9.46 -14.04
C ILE A 27 8.42 -10.60 -14.88
N THR A 28 7.68 -11.52 -14.26
CA THR A 28 7.16 -12.74 -14.89
C THR A 28 5.80 -12.52 -15.56
N GLY A 29 5.08 -11.46 -15.17
CA GLY A 29 3.72 -11.18 -15.60
C GLY A 29 2.68 -12.15 -15.01
N ARG A 30 3.06 -12.96 -14.02
CA ARG A 30 2.24 -14.00 -13.39
C ARG A 30 2.36 -13.89 -11.88
N GLU A 31 1.32 -14.28 -11.15
CA GLU A 31 1.39 -14.31 -9.70
C GLU A 31 1.92 -15.68 -9.24
N ASP A 32 3.25 -15.82 -9.21
CA ASP A 32 3.90 -17.06 -8.78
C ASP A 32 3.81 -17.28 -7.26
N TYR A 33 3.68 -16.19 -6.50
CA TYR A 33 3.45 -16.17 -5.06
C TYR A 33 2.27 -15.27 -4.76
N ALA A 34 1.31 -15.76 -3.97
CA ALA A 34 0.15 -14.97 -3.57
C ALA A 34 0.60 -13.68 -2.85
N VAL A 35 -0.08 -12.58 -3.15
CA VAL A 35 0.17 -11.28 -2.53
C VAL A 35 -1.07 -10.85 -1.77
N GLU A 36 -1.00 -10.84 -0.45
CA GLU A 36 -2.13 -10.49 0.40
C GLU A 36 -2.46 -9.00 0.31
N GLU A 37 -3.72 -8.67 0.02
CA GLU A 37 -4.18 -7.28 -0.10
C GLU A 37 -4.84 -6.75 1.19
N ARG A 38 -5.38 -7.65 2.03
CA ARG A 38 -6.05 -7.29 3.29
C ARG A 38 -5.65 -8.24 4.41
N ILE A 39 -4.82 -7.74 5.31
CA ILE A 39 -4.35 -8.47 6.50
C ILE A 39 -4.66 -7.74 7.81
N ALA A 40 -4.89 -6.43 7.76
CA ALA A 40 -5.20 -5.62 8.93
C ALA A 40 -6.70 -5.62 9.22
N PHE A 41 -7.07 -5.69 10.50
CA PHE A 41 -8.45 -5.43 10.94
C PHE A 41 -8.81 -3.94 10.82
N GLN A 42 -7.81 -3.07 10.84
CA GLN A 42 -8.00 -1.63 10.70
C GLN A 42 -8.18 -1.26 9.22
N GLU A 43 -9.11 -0.36 8.97
CA GLU A 43 -9.24 0.33 7.69
C GLU A 43 -8.41 1.61 7.72
N PHE A 44 -7.56 1.77 6.73
CA PHE A 44 -6.70 2.94 6.57
C PHE A 44 -7.16 3.71 5.33
N GLY A 45 -7.33 5.03 5.47
CA GLY A 45 -7.89 5.89 4.42
C GLY A 45 -8.88 6.89 4.98
N LEU A 46 -9.43 7.73 4.12
CA LEU A 46 -10.61 8.53 4.49
C LEU A 46 -11.85 7.64 4.37
N PRO A 47 -12.80 7.68 5.33
CA PRO A 47 -14.08 7.02 5.18
C PRO A 47 -14.79 7.45 3.89
N ASP A 48 -15.37 6.50 3.18
CA ASP A 48 -16.05 6.71 1.89
C ASP A 48 -17.28 7.63 2.00
N ASP A 49 -17.85 7.75 3.20
CA ASP A 49 -19.02 8.57 3.52
C ASP A 49 -18.65 9.98 4.02
N LEU A 50 -17.36 10.32 4.12
CA LEU A 50 -16.98 11.69 4.39
C LEU A 50 -17.37 12.58 3.20
N PRO A 51 -18.18 13.63 3.41
CA PRO A 51 -18.45 14.59 2.36
C PRO A 51 -17.12 15.18 1.91
N ALA A 52 -16.83 15.12 0.60
CA ALA A 52 -15.61 15.65 0.02
C ALA A 52 -15.37 17.06 0.57
N ALA A 53 -14.33 17.22 1.39
CA ALA A 53 -14.02 18.49 2.02
C ALA A 53 -13.93 19.55 0.92
N GLY A 54 -14.82 20.54 1.01
CA GLY A 54 -15.15 21.46 -0.06
C GLY A 54 -13.91 22.00 -0.78
N SER A 55 -13.95 21.94 -2.11
CA SER A 55 -13.21 22.86 -2.96
C SER A 55 -13.41 24.27 -2.40
N GLY A 56 -12.31 24.90 -1.99
CA GLY A 56 -12.34 26.14 -1.24
C GLY A 56 -13.16 27.24 -1.91
N VAL A 57 -14.18 27.70 -1.21
CA VAL A 57 -14.64 29.09 -1.25
C VAL A 57 -14.92 29.48 0.20
N LEU A 58 -13.91 30.06 0.86
CA LEU A 58 -14.15 30.93 2.00
C LEU A 58 -14.69 32.24 1.41
N ALA A 59 -16.00 32.43 1.53
CA ALA A 59 -16.64 33.73 1.49
C ALA A 59 -16.89 34.19 2.94
#